data_AF-A0A925IDD5-F1
#
_entry.id   AF-A0A925IDD5-F1
#
_cell.length_a   1.000
_cell.length_b   1.000
_cell.length_c   1.000
_cell.angle_alpha   90.00
_cell.angle_beta   90.00
_cell.angle_gamma   90.00
#
_symmetry.space_group_name_H-M   'P 1'
#
loop_
_entity.id
_entity.type
_entity.pdbx_description
1 polymer ?
#
loop_
_entity_poly.entity_id
_entity_poly.type
_entity_poly.pdbx_seq_one_letter_code
_entity_poly.pdbx_strand_id
1 'polypeptide(L)' 'MDTLHQSDAALQEKLSFDTFRNEVLRDYRIACESRQTSLLGRKEVLTGKAKFGIFGDGKEVAQLA' A
#
# COMPACT_ATOMS: atom_id res chain seq x y z
N MET A 1 27.86 23.68 -13.62
CA MET A 1 27.01 23.32 -14.79
C MET A 1 26.66 21.84 -14.64
N ASP A 2 26.22 21.43 -13.44
CA ASP A 2 26.25 20.02 -13.00
C ASP A 2 24.90 19.54 -12.44
N THR A 3 23.93 20.45 -12.30
CA THR A 3 22.61 20.18 -11.73
C THR A 3 21.64 19.47 -12.68
N LEU A 4 21.92 19.43 -13.99
CA LEU A 4 21.04 18.77 -14.98
C LEU A 4 21.29 17.25 -15.07
N HIS A 5 22.53 16.78 -14.88
CA HIS A 5 22.83 15.34 -14.94
C HIS A 5 22.30 14.55 -13.75
N GLN A 6 22.17 15.20 -12.58
CA GLN A 6 21.71 14.53 -11.37
C GLN A 6 20.19 14.31 -11.34
N SER A 7 19.41 15.19 -11.98
CA SER A 7 17.96 14.99 -12.15
C SER A 7 17.64 13.84 -13.09
N ASP A 8 18.43 13.66 -14.15
CA ASP A 8 18.20 12.65 -15.18
C ASP A 8 18.49 11.24 -14.66
N ALA A 9 19.58 11.07 -13.90
CA ALA A 9 19.90 9.79 -13.25
C ALA A 9 18.85 9.36 -12.20
N ALA A 10 18.31 10.31 -11.42
CA ALA A 10 17.24 10.05 -10.45
C ALA A 10 15.89 9.72 -11.12
N LEU A 11 15.60 10.32 -12.29
CA LEU A 11 14.45 9.97 -13.13
C LEU A 11 14.59 8.56 -13.73
N GLN A 12 15.80 8.21 -14.17
CA GLN A 12 16.10 6.91 -14.76
C GLN A 12 16.02 5.78 -13.73
N GLU A 13 16.40 6.03 -12.47
CA GLU A 13 16.22 5.10 -11.35
C GLU A 13 14.73 4.89 -10.99
N LYS A 14 13.92 5.97 -10.97
CA LYS A 14 12.47 5.88 -10.75
C LYS A 14 11.74 5.08 -11.84
N LEU A 15 12.27 5.08 -13.06
CA LEU A 15 11.73 4.32 -14.20
C LEU A 15 12.34 2.92 -14.33
N SER A 16 13.22 2.51 -13.40
CA SER A 16 13.79 1.17 -13.40
C SER A 16 12.71 0.12 -13.13
N PHE A 17 12.72 -0.94 -13.91
CA PHE A 17 11.81 -2.08 -13.74
C PHE A 17 11.91 -2.72 -12.35
N ASP A 18 13.10 -2.75 -11.75
CA ASP A 18 13.29 -3.31 -10.41
C ASP A 18 12.64 -2.41 -9.34
N THR A 19 12.70 -1.09 -9.50
CA THR A 19 12.01 -0.13 -8.62
C THR A 19 10.50 -0.33 -8.71
N PHE A 20 9.95 -0.41 -9.93
CA PHE A 20 8.54 -0.68 -10.17
C PHE A 20 8.11 -2.03 -9.59
N ARG A 21 8.89 -3.10 -9.80
CA ARG A 21 8.60 -4.42 -9.23
C ARG A 21 8.54 -4.35 -7.70
N ASN A 22 9.49 -3.67 -7.07
CA ASN A 22 9.54 -3.53 -5.62
C ASN A 22 8.36 -2.72 -5.08
N GLU A 23 7.91 -1.70 -5.82
CA GLU A 23 6.71 -0.93 -5.51
C GLU A 23 5.45 -1.80 -5.58
N VAL A 24 5.25 -2.53 -6.68
CA VAL A 24 4.12 -3.47 -6.82
C VAL A 24 4.09 -4.52 -5.71
N LEU A 25 5.25 -5.08 -5.34
CA LEU A 25 5.33 -6.05 -4.24
C LEU A 25 5.01 -5.42 -2.88
N ARG A 26 5.42 -4.17 -2.66
CA ARG A 26 5.09 -3.40 -1.45
C ARG A 26 3.59 -3.14 -1.38
N ASP A 27 2.98 -2.68 -2.45
CA ASP A 27 1.54 -2.40 -2.52
C ASP A 27 0.73 -3.68 -2.31
N TYR A 28 1.15 -4.78 -2.92
CA TYR A 28 0.53 -6.09 -2.69
C TYR A 28 0.58 -6.50 -1.21
N ARG A 29 1.71 -6.28 -0.52
CA ARG A 29 1.82 -6.54 0.92
C ARG A 29 0.84 -5.68 1.71
N ILE A 30 0.78 -4.38 1.43
CA ILE A 30 -0.14 -3.45 2.12
C ILE A 30 -1.60 -3.85 1.88
N ALA A 31 -1.97 -4.23 0.66
CA ALA A 31 -3.31 -4.73 0.35
C ALA A 31 -3.67 -5.94 1.24
N CYS A 32 -2.75 -6.89 1.37
CA CYS A 32 -2.94 -8.08 2.19
C CYS A 32 -3.08 -7.74 3.69
N GLU A 33 -2.24 -6.84 4.21
CA GLU A 33 -2.31 -6.39 5.60
C GLU A 33 -3.62 -5.63 5.90
N SER A 34 -4.06 -4.76 4.99
CA SER A 34 -5.33 -4.03 5.07
C SER A 34 -6.53 -4.98 5.12
N ARG A 35 -6.54 -6.00 4.26
CA ARG A 35 -7.55 -7.07 4.24
C ARG A 35 -7.59 -7.79 5.59
N GLN A 36 -6.44 -8.25 6.09
CA GLN A 36 -6.37 -8.98 7.37
C GLN A 36 -6.82 -8.12 8.55
N THR A 37 -6.42 -6.86 8.57
CA THR A 37 -6.85 -5.90 9.60
C THR A 37 -8.36 -5.71 9.59
N SER A 38 -8.96 -5.59 8.41
CA SER A 38 -10.40 -5.45 8.23
C SER A 38 -11.18 -6.69 8.70
N LEU A 39 -10.67 -7.89 8.42
CA LEU A 39 -11.24 -9.15 8.92
C LEU A 39 -11.19 -9.23 10.46
N LEU A 40 -10.04 -8.91 11.05
CA LEU A 40 -9.84 -8.95 12.49
C LEU A 40 -10.73 -7.92 13.19
N GLY A 41 -10.73 -6.68 12.72
CA GLY A 41 -11.56 -5.61 13.27
C GLY A 41 -13.05 -5.95 13.23
N ARG A 42 -13.53 -6.52 12.12
CA ARG A 42 -14.92 -6.98 12.01
C ARG A 42 -15.25 -8.05 13.04
N LYS A 43 -14.36 -9.02 13.24
CA LYS A 43 -14.54 -10.07 14.26
C LYS A 43 -14.65 -9.47 15.66
N GLU A 44 -13.80 -8.51 16.00
CA GLU A 44 -13.79 -7.86 17.32
C GLU A 44 -15.07 -7.03 17.57
N VAL A 45 -15.60 -6.35 16.54
CA VAL A 45 -16.89 -5.67 16.62
C VAL A 45 -18.04 -6.67 16.79
N LEU A 46 -18.07 -7.74 15.97
CA LEU A 46 -19.14 -8.74 16.02
C LEU A 46 -19.15 -9.56 17.31
N THR A 47 -18.00 -9.69 17.98
CA THR A 47 -17.90 -10.37 19.28
C THR A 47 -18.13 -9.43 20.48
N GLY A 48 -18.49 -8.17 20.23
CA GLY A 48 -18.81 -7.19 21.27
C GLY A 48 -17.59 -6.64 22.02
N LYS A 49 -16.37 -6.95 21.57
CA LYS A 49 -15.13 -6.44 22.18
C LYS A 49 -14.82 -5.00 21.77
N ALA A 50 -15.34 -4.56 20.62
CA ALA A 50 -15.30 -3.18 20.16
C ALA A 50 -16.73 -2.65 19.91
N LYS A 51 -16.95 -1.35 20.15
CA LYS A 51 -18.29 -0.73 20.04
C LYS A 51 -18.69 -0.38 18.61
N PHE A 52 -17.72 -0.14 17.73
CA PHE A 52 -17.93 0.29 16.35
C PHE A 52 -16.67 0.04 15.51
N GLY A 53 -16.82 -0.16 14.19
CA GLY A 53 -15.70 -0.30 13.28
C GLY A 53 -16.10 0.00 11.83
N ILE A 54 -15.30 0.84 11.17
CA ILE A 54 -15.35 1.09 9.71
C ILE A 54 -14.06 0.52 9.14
N PHE A 55 -14.19 -0.38 8.19
CA PHE A 55 -13.05 -1.07 7.57
C PHE A 55 -13.11 -0.92 6.05
N GLY A 56 -11.94 -0.85 5.41
CA GLY A 56 -11.80 -0.69 3.95
C GLY A 56 -11.94 -1.99 3.16
N ASP A 57 -12.73 -2.94 3.66
CA ASP A 57 -12.82 -4.29 3.10
C ASP A 57 -13.34 -4.24 1.65
N GLY A 58 -12.60 -4.84 0.72
CA GLY A 58 -12.91 -4.83 -0.72
C GLY A 58 -12.52 -3.55 -1.45
N LYS A 59 -11.82 -2.61 -0.81
CA LYS A 59 -11.30 -1.36 -1.42
C LYS A 59 -9.77 -1.28 -1.40
N GLU A 60 -9.10 -2.33 -0.95
CA GLU A 60 -7.67 -2.32 -0.64
C GLU A 60 -6.83 -1.93 -1.87
N VAL A 61 -7.09 -2.54 -3.03
CA VAL A 61 -6.36 -2.24 -4.28
C VAL A 61 -6.69 -0.85 -4.81
N ALA A 62 -7.96 -0.42 -4.74
CA ALA A 62 -8.38 0.87 -5.26
C ALA A 62 -7.87 2.06 -4.44
N GLN A 63 -7.46 1.82 -3.19
CA GLN A 63 -6.89 2.83 -2.29
C GLN A 63 -5.36 2.89 -2.32
N LEU A 64 -4.71 1.93 -2.97
CA LEU A 64 -3.27 1.95 -3.22
C LEU A 64 -3.03 2.83 -4.46
N ALA A 65 -2.74 4.11 -4.22
CA ALA A 65 -2.48 5.13 -5.23
C ALA A 65 -1.50 6.18 -4.69
#